data_AF-A0A959KMG5-F1
#
_entry.id   AF-A0A959KMG5-F1
#
_cell.length_a   1.000
_cell.length_b   1.000
_cell.length_c   1.000
_cell.angle_alpha   90.00
_cell.angle_beta   90.00
_cell.angle_gamma   90.00
#
_symmetry.space_group_name_H-M   'P 1'
#
loop_
_entity.id
_entity.type
_entity.pdbx_description
1 polymer ?
#
loop_
_entity_poly.entity_id
_entity_poly.type
_entity_poly.pdbx_seq_one_letter_code
_entity_poly.pdbx_strand_id
1 'polypeptide(L)'
;FEPHPDHRLVVEAEQVGAIPDQGKGCLVDSREAVRYLGEEEPIDPVAGHIPGAVNAPFMENVDEEGRFLPAGALRDRFLKILSGAQPEESVFYCGSGVTACHNLLAMKYAGLGMARLYPGSWSEWITDPERKVAK
;
A
#
# COMPACT_ATOMS: atom_id res chain seq x y z
N PHE A 1 -22.14 19.05 -7.40
CA PHE A 1 -20.95 18.61 -6.64
C PHE A 1 -19.74 18.89 -7.51
N GLU A 2 -18.80 19.69 -7.02
CA GLU A 2 -17.52 19.92 -7.69
C GLU A 2 -16.43 19.17 -6.91
N PRO A 3 -15.71 18.23 -7.52
CA PRO A 3 -14.66 17.49 -6.83
C PRO A 3 -13.41 18.38 -6.64
N HIS A 4 -12.79 18.30 -5.45
CA HIS A 4 -11.50 18.91 -5.15
C HIS A 4 -10.52 17.85 -4.63
N PRO A 5 -9.91 17.03 -5.51
CA PRO A 5 -8.93 16.03 -5.10
C PRO A 5 -7.68 16.70 -4.49
N ASP A 6 -7.17 16.14 -3.39
CA ASP A 6 -5.86 16.54 -2.85
C ASP A 6 -4.75 15.78 -3.57
N HIS A 7 -4.21 16.39 -4.62
CA HIS A 7 -3.15 15.79 -5.43
C HIS A 7 -1.85 15.50 -4.65
N ARG A 8 -1.67 16.08 -3.46
CA ARG A 8 -0.50 15.76 -2.61
C ARG A 8 -0.57 14.36 -2.02
N LEU A 9 -1.77 13.77 -1.97
CA LEU A 9 -1.99 12.41 -1.51
C LEU A 9 -1.83 11.37 -2.62
N VAL A 10 -1.50 11.79 -3.84
CA VAL A 10 -1.32 10.90 -5.00
C VAL A 10 0.15 10.87 -5.38
N VAL A 11 0.65 9.67 -5.67
CA VAL A 11 2.00 9.41 -6.17
C VAL A 11 1.87 8.73 -7.51
N GLU A 12 2.64 9.20 -8.50
CA GLU A 12 2.66 8.62 -9.85
C GLU A 12 3.76 7.55 -9.96
N ALA A 13 3.63 6.64 -10.93
CA ALA A 13 4.49 5.48 -11.07
C ALA A 13 5.99 5.83 -11.14
N GLU A 14 6.36 6.94 -11.77
CA GLU A 14 7.74 7.42 -11.90
C GLU A 14 8.40 7.74 -10.55
N GLN A 15 7.61 8.02 -9.52
CA GLN A 15 8.09 8.40 -8.20
C GLN A 15 8.18 7.20 -7.25
N VAL A 16 7.39 6.15 -7.51
CA VAL A 16 7.19 5.01 -6.61
C VAL A 16 8.48 4.24 -6.35
N GLY A 17 9.26 3.98 -7.40
CA GLY A 17 10.50 3.19 -7.30
C GLY A 17 11.57 3.80 -6.39
N ALA A 18 11.52 5.12 -6.16
CA ALA A 18 12.49 5.82 -5.32
C ALA A 18 12.05 5.91 -3.84
N ILE A 19 10.80 5.57 -3.50
CA ILE A 19 10.27 5.72 -2.14
C ILE A 19 11.09 4.95 -1.10
N PRO A 20 11.45 3.66 -1.31
CA PRO A 20 12.22 2.89 -0.32
C PRO A 20 13.59 3.52 0.01
N ASP A 21 14.21 4.19 -0.96
CA ASP A 21 15.57 4.73 -0.82
C ASP A 21 15.62 6.11 -0.13
N GLN A 22 14.48 6.80 0.03
CA GLN A 22 14.42 8.14 0.63
C GLN A 22 14.51 8.13 2.16
N GLY A 23 14.33 6.98 2.81
CA GLY A 23 14.50 6.79 4.26
C GLY A 23 13.49 7.51 5.16
N LYS A 24 12.46 8.16 4.60
CA LYS A 24 11.41 8.88 5.36
C LYS A 24 10.11 8.09 5.49
N GLY A 25 9.72 7.42 4.41
CA GLY A 25 8.52 6.59 4.32
C GLY A 25 8.86 5.21 3.75
N CYS A 26 7.89 4.31 3.68
CA CYS A 26 8.04 3.05 2.97
C CYS A 26 6.96 2.88 1.89
N LEU A 27 7.22 1.97 0.96
CA LEU A 27 6.24 1.53 -0.03
C LEU A 27 5.50 0.31 0.53
N VAL A 28 4.17 0.32 0.51
CA VAL A 28 3.35 -0.69 1.16
C VAL A 28 2.39 -1.35 0.17
N ASP A 29 2.55 -2.65 -0.04
CA ASP A 29 1.65 -3.47 -0.84
C ASP A 29 0.49 -3.97 0.02
N SER A 30 -0.73 -3.61 -0.35
CA SER A 30 -1.96 -3.96 0.39
C SER A 30 -2.61 -5.26 -0.06
N ARG A 31 -2.01 -5.97 -1.03
CA ARG A 31 -2.49 -7.26 -1.52
C ARG A 31 -2.21 -8.37 -0.51
N GLU A 32 -2.84 -9.52 -0.74
CA GLU A 32 -2.59 -10.76 0.01
C GLU A 32 -1.13 -11.20 -0.12
N ALA A 33 -0.61 -11.86 0.93
CA ALA A 33 0.80 -12.24 1.00
C ALA A 33 1.24 -13.12 -0.18
N VAL A 34 0.40 -14.07 -0.62
CA VAL A 34 0.71 -14.95 -1.77
C VAL A 34 0.89 -14.17 -3.08
N ARG A 35 0.18 -13.03 -3.23
CA ARG A 35 0.34 -12.14 -4.39
C ARG A 35 1.61 -11.30 -4.29
N TYR A 36 1.88 -10.78 -3.10
CA TYR A 36 3.12 -10.06 -2.84
C TYR A 36 4.36 -10.94 -3.10
N LEU A 37 4.38 -12.16 -2.57
CA LEU A 37 5.47 -13.14 -2.76
C LEU A 37 5.59 -13.65 -4.22
N GLY A 38 4.62 -13.33 -5.07
CA GLY A 38 4.57 -13.78 -6.46
C GLY A 38 4.33 -15.29 -6.61
N GLU A 39 3.72 -15.91 -5.61
CA GLU A 39 3.31 -17.32 -5.61
C GLU A 39 2.04 -17.53 -6.43
N GLU A 40 1.09 -16.58 -6.30
CA GLU A 40 -0.16 -16.55 -7.06
C GLU A 40 -0.41 -15.15 -7.61
N GLU A 41 -0.86 -15.03 -8.85
CA GLU A 41 -1.37 -13.76 -9.39
C GLU A 41 -2.56 -14.03 -10.32
N PRO A 42 -3.79 -13.96 -9.80
CA PRO A 42 -4.99 -14.33 -10.56
C PRO A 42 -5.51 -13.22 -11.48
N ILE A 43 -5.04 -11.97 -11.29
CA ILE A 43 -5.58 -10.80 -11.98
C ILE A 43 -4.62 -10.32 -13.07
N ASP A 44 -3.36 -10.15 -12.72
CA ASP A 44 -2.37 -9.51 -13.58
C ASP A 44 -1.43 -10.54 -14.27
N PRO A 45 -0.85 -10.23 -15.44
CA PRO A 45 0.00 -11.19 -16.16
C PRO A 45 1.37 -11.44 -15.51
N VAL A 46 1.78 -10.61 -14.53
CA VAL A 46 3.10 -10.68 -13.89
C VAL A 46 2.92 -10.80 -12.37
N ALA A 47 3.45 -11.88 -11.80
CA ALA A 47 3.44 -12.14 -10.37
C ALA A 47 4.67 -11.55 -9.67
N GLY A 48 4.49 -11.06 -8.44
CA GLY A 48 5.53 -10.43 -7.62
C GLY A 48 5.06 -9.11 -7.04
N HIS A 49 6.01 -8.27 -6.62
CA HIS A 49 5.76 -6.95 -6.03
C HIS A 49 6.80 -5.92 -6.46
N ILE A 50 6.55 -4.65 -6.13
CA ILE A 50 7.48 -3.55 -6.41
C ILE A 50 8.67 -3.67 -5.45
N PRO A 51 9.93 -3.70 -5.94
CA PRO A 51 11.10 -3.87 -5.09
C PRO A 51 11.17 -2.87 -3.93
N GLY A 52 11.52 -3.35 -2.75
CA GLY A 52 11.61 -2.55 -1.53
C GLY A 52 10.27 -2.27 -0.86
N ALA A 53 9.15 -2.73 -1.42
CA ALA A 53 7.87 -2.69 -0.73
C ALA A 53 7.83 -3.65 0.47
N VAL A 54 7.06 -3.29 1.49
CA VAL A 54 6.62 -4.20 2.56
C VAL A 54 5.17 -4.61 2.32
N ASN A 55 4.74 -5.75 2.87
CA ASN A 55 3.37 -6.23 2.70
C ASN A 55 2.48 -5.90 3.92
N ALA A 56 1.25 -5.46 3.64
CA ALA A 56 0.22 -5.18 4.62
C ALA A 56 -1.15 -5.63 4.08
N PRO A 57 -1.48 -6.95 4.10
CA PRO A 57 -2.75 -7.44 3.59
C PRO A 57 -3.94 -6.71 4.24
N PHE A 58 -4.84 -6.17 3.43
CA PHE A 58 -5.92 -5.31 3.93
C PHE A 58 -6.94 -6.04 4.81
N MET A 59 -7.14 -7.34 4.56
CA MET A 59 -8.05 -8.20 5.32
C MET A 59 -7.61 -8.41 6.77
N GLU A 60 -6.33 -8.21 7.07
CA GLU A 60 -5.85 -8.27 8.46
C GLU A 60 -6.26 -7.06 9.30
N ASN A 61 -6.93 -6.06 8.71
CA ASN A 61 -7.47 -4.93 9.46
C ASN A 61 -8.87 -5.19 10.03
N VAL A 62 -9.51 -6.31 9.69
CA VAL A 62 -10.91 -6.59 10.09
C VAL A 62 -11.03 -7.85 10.95
N ASP A 63 -12.08 -7.89 11.78
CA ASP A 63 -12.51 -9.08 12.52
C ASP A 63 -13.30 -10.06 11.62
N GLU A 64 -13.73 -11.18 12.20
CA GLU A 64 -14.49 -12.22 11.49
C GLU A 64 -15.83 -11.72 10.94
N GLU A 65 -16.37 -10.62 11.50
CA GLU A 65 -17.58 -9.97 11.02
C GLU A 65 -17.30 -8.83 10.02
N GLY A 66 -16.04 -8.62 9.62
CA GLY A 66 -15.64 -7.61 8.65
C GLY A 66 -15.60 -6.19 9.20
N ARG A 67 -15.61 -5.99 10.53
CA ARG A 67 -15.43 -4.67 11.14
C ARG A 67 -13.96 -4.41 11.39
N PHE A 68 -13.54 -3.15 11.32
CA PHE A 68 -12.18 -2.80 11.72
C PHE A 68 -11.87 -3.28 13.14
N LEU A 69 -10.68 -3.86 13.28
CA LEU A 69 -10.09 -4.16 14.57
C LEU A 69 -10.01 -2.88 15.43
N PRO A 70 -9.93 -2.99 16.77
CA PRO A 70 -9.79 -1.83 17.64
C PRO A 70 -8.65 -0.91 17.21
N ALA A 71 -8.86 0.42 17.27
CA ALA A 71 -7.90 1.42 16.79
C ALA A 71 -6.47 1.22 17.33
N GLY A 72 -6.33 0.80 18.60
CA GLY A 72 -5.03 0.49 19.20
C GLY A 72 -4.33 -0.71 18.55
N ALA A 73 -5.05 -1.79 18.22
CA ALA A 73 -4.48 -2.95 17.56
C ALA A 73 -4.04 -2.63 16.12
N LEU A 74 -4.84 -1.84 15.39
CA LEU A 74 -4.47 -1.34 14.06
C LEU A 74 -3.25 -0.43 14.13
N ARG A 75 -3.18 0.44 15.14
CA ARG A 75 -2.03 1.32 15.38
C ARG A 75 -0.76 0.50 15.56
N ASP A 76 -0.79 -0.49 16.43
CA ASP A 76 0.37 -1.35 16.72
C ASP A 76 0.79 -2.15 15.47
N ARG A 77 -0.18 -2.69 14.72
CA ARG A 77 0.06 -3.38 13.45
C ARG A 77 0.78 -2.48 12.44
N PHE A 78 0.25 -1.29 12.18
CA PHE A 78 0.85 -0.38 11.20
C PHE A 78 2.21 0.13 11.67
N LEU A 79 2.40 0.50 12.94
CA LEU A 79 3.72 0.91 13.44
C LEU A 79 4.77 -0.19 13.29
N LYS A 80 4.38 -1.45 13.50
CA LYS A 80 5.25 -2.61 13.26
C LYS A 80 5.62 -2.74 11.78
N ILE A 81 4.64 -2.68 10.87
CA ILE A 81 4.86 -2.77 9.42
C ILE A 81 5.78 -1.65 8.94
N LEU A 82 5.51 -0.41 9.36
CA LEU A 82 6.27 0.77 8.97
C LEU A 82 7.70 0.76 9.54
N SER A 83 7.98 0.00 10.60
CA SER A 83 9.33 -0.21 11.14
C SER A 83 10.11 1.10 11.41
N GLY A 84 9.42 2.13 11.90
CA GLY A 84 9.97 3.46 12.19
C GLY A 84 9.87 4.47 11.04
N ALA A 85 9.38 4.07 9.87
CA ALA A 85 9.02 4.99 8.80
C ALA A 85 7.84 5.90 9.21
N GLN A 86 7.82 7.11 8.66
CA GLN A 86 6.75 8.07 8.93
C GLN A 86 5.48 7.66 8.18
N PRO A 87 4.34 7.49 8.86
CA PRO A 87 3.08 7.10 8.21
C PRO A 87 2.69 8.02 7.05
N GLU A 88 2.76 9.34 7.22
CA GLU A 88 2.35 10.32 6.22
C GLU A 88 3.28 10.38 4.99
N GLU A 89 4.55 9.99 5.14
CA GLU A 89 5.52 9.91 4.05
C GLU A 89 5.44 8.58 3.28
N SER A 90 4.74 7.59 3.84
CA SER A 90 4.59 6.27 3.24
C SER A 90 3.59 6.28 2.08
N VAL A 91 3.75 5.32 1.16
CA VAL A 91 2.96 5.20 -0.06
C VAL A 91 2.34 3.81 -0.11
N PHE A 92 1.00 3.76 -0.26
CA PHE A 92 0.27 2.50 -0.33
C PHE A 92 -0.16 2.22 -1.76
N TYR A 93 -0.10 0.95 -2.15
CA TYR A 93 -0.60 0.44 -3.43
C TYR A 93 -1.23 -0.94 -3.25
N CYS A 94 -1.88 -1.45 -4.30
CA CYS A 94 -2.41 -2.81 -4.32
C CYS A 94 -2.40 -3.38 -5.75
N GLY A 95 -3.50 -3.96 -6.23
CA GLY A 95 -3.69 -4.27 -7.66
C GLY A 95 -4.00 -3.00 -8.48
N SER A 96 -5.10 -2.32 -8.12
CA SER A 96 -5.68 -1.20 -8.87
C SER A 96 -6.14 -0.03 -7.97
N GLY A 97 -5.43 0.22 -6.88
CA GLY A 97 -5.70 1.32 -5.93
C GLY A 97 -6.81 1.10 -4.89
N VAL A 98 -7.73 0.16 -5.09
CA VAL A 98 -8.93 0.01 -4.24
C VAL A 98 -8.61 -0.47 -2.82
N THR A 99 -7.92 -1.60 -2.65
CA THR A 99 -7.65 -2.15 -1.30
C THR A 99 -6.56 -1.37 -0.56
N ALA A 100 -5.73 -0.60 -1.27
CA ALA A 100 -4.84 0.37 -0.67
C ALA A 100 -5.61 1.45 0.11
N CYS A 101 -6.74 1.94 -0.43
CA CYS A 101 -7.61 2.88 0.28
C CYS A 101 -8.17 2.31 1.59
N HIS A 102 -8.40 0.99 1.66
CA HIS A 102 -8.83 0.33 2.90
C HIS A 102 -7.75 0.41 3.98
N ASN A 103 -6.49 0.17 3.62
CA ASN A 103 -5.35 0.36 4.54
C ASN A 103 -5.21 1.82 4.98
N LEU A 104 -5.31 2.78 4.05
CA LEU A 104 -5.25 4.21 4.37
C LEU A 104 -6.35 4.62 5.35
N LEU A 105 -7.58 4.12 5.16
CA LEU A 105 -8.69 4.38 6.07
C LEU A 105 -8.46 3.76 7.45
N ALA A 106 -7.98 2.51 7.51
CA ALA A 106 -7.65 1.83 8.77
C ALA A 106 -6.53 2.57 9.53
N MET A 107 -5.50 3.04 8.83
CA MET A 107 -4.40 3.82 9.40
C MET A 107 -4.88 5.18 9.93
N LYS A 108 -5.77 5.85 9.19
CA LYS A 108 -6.40 7.10 9.63
C LYS A 108 -7.25 6.89 10.88
N TYR A 109 -8.05 5.81 10.90
CA TYR A 109 -8.85 5.39 12.05
C TYR A 109 -7.99 5.07 13.29
N ALA A 110 -6.82 4.48 13.08
CA ALA A 110 -5.82 4.20 14.12
C ALA A 110 -5.08 5.45 14.65
N GLY A 111 -5.41 6.65 14.15
CA GLY A 111 -4.79 7.90 14.59
C GLY A 111 -3.34 8.07 14.12
N LEU A 112 -2.97 7.48 12.98
CA LEU A 112 -1.62 7.58 12.37
C LEU A 112 -1.55 8.57 11.20
N GLY A 113 -2.57 9.39 11.00
CA GLY A 113 -2.56 10.37 9.90
C GLY A 113 -3.02 9.77 8.57
N MET A 114 -2.60 10.41 7.46
CA MET A 114 -2.99 10.00 6.11
C MET A 114 -1.74 9.83 5.27
N ALA A 115 -1.48 8.60 4.81
CA ALA A 115 -0.42 8.30 3.86
C ALA A 115 -0.82 8.69 2.44
N ARG A 116 0.12 8.59 1.51
CA ARG A 116 -0.13 8.79 0.09
C ARG A 116 -0.53 7.48 -0.58
N LEU A 117 -1.24 7.61 -1.70
CA LEU A 117 -1.72 6.51 -2.54
C LEU A 117 -0.95 6.53 -3.86
N TYR A 118 -0.54 5.35 -4.33
CA TYR A 118 -0.20 5.11 -5.73
C TYR A 118 -1.39 4.43 -6.42
N PRO A 119 -2.24 5.17 -7.16
CA PRO A 119 -3.52 4.65 -7.64
C PRO A 119 -3.38 3.59 -8.72
N GLY A 120 -2.44 3.78 -9.67
CA GLY A 120 -2.23 2.82 -10.74
C GLY A 120 -1.68 1.48 -10.26
N SER A 121 -1.01 1.48 -9.10
CA SER A 121 -0.74 0.25 -8.33
C SER A 121 0.03 -0.81 -9.14
N TRP A 122 -0.11 -2.09 -8.79
CA TRP A 122 0.59 -3.18 -9.46
C TRP A 122 0.25 -3.26 -10.95
N SER A 123 -1.03 -3.13 -11.31
CA SER A 123 -1.50 -3.25 -12.69
C SER A 123 -0.87 -2.20 -13.61
N GLU A 124 -0.66 -0.96 -13.15
CA GLU A 124 0.09 0.05 -13.93
C GLU A 124 1.59 -0.22 -13.89
N TRP A 125 2.14 -0.59 -12.74
CA TRP A 125 3.58 -0.80 -12.55
C TRP A 125 4.14 -1.77 -13.59
N ILE A 126 3.45 -2.89 -13.80
CA ILE A 126 3.90 -3.97 -14.69
C ILE A 126 3.70 -3.70 -16.19
N THR A 127 3.03 -2.61 -16.58
CA THR A 127 2.88 -2.26 -18.01
C THR A 127 4.19 -1.76 -18.63
N ASP A 128 5.12 -1.30 -17.81
CA ASP A 128 6.46 -0.90 -18.22
C ASP A 128 7.43 -2.05 -17.93
N PRO A 129 7.91 -2.78 -18.96
CA PRO A 129 8.81 -3.92 -18.77
C PRO A 129 10.19 -3.53 -18.23
N GLU A 130 10.57 -2.24 -18.26
CA GLU A 130 11.83 -1.77 -17.69
C GLU A 130 11.75 -1.60 -16.16
N ARG A 131 10.55 -1.58 -15.59
CA ARG A 131 10.36 -1.50 -14.14
C ARG A 131 10.65 -2.86 -13.49
N LYS A 132 11.47 -2.83 -12.45
CA LYS A 132 11.90 -4.02 -11.73
C LYS A 132 10.73 -4.65 -10.97
N VAL A 133 10.79 -5.98 -10.83
CA VAL A 133 9.86 -6.81 -10.07
C VAL A 133 10.65 -7.66 -9.07
N ALA A 134 10.15 -7.74 -7.84
CA ALA A 134 10.67 -8.61 -6.77
C ALA A 134 9.66 -9.72 -6.44
N LYS A 135 10.13 -10.76 -5.72
CA LYS A 135 9.36 -11.90 -5.23
C LYS A 135 9.81 -12.23 -3.82
#